data_AF-A0A565BCA1-F1
#
_entry.id   AF-A0A565BCA1-F1
#
_cell.length_a   1.000
_cell.length_b   1.000
_cell.length_c   1.000
_cell.angle_alpha   90.00
_cell.angle_beta   90.00
_cell.angle_gamma   90.00
#
_symmetry.space_group_name_H-M   'P 1'
#
loop_
_entity.id
_entity.type
_entity.pdbx_description
1 polymer ?
#
loop_
_entity_poly.entity_id
_entity_poly.type
_entity_poly.pdbx_seq_one_letter_code
_entity_poly.pdbx_strand_id
1 'polypeptide(L)'
;MDLESELVDEYGLGQRDSLAEAVKAGTETVASNARSHTCLLSGLYIGDVKVLVKAQFGMDNTKEIVMKLAVRAEDRSVSVAIHAIVACG
;
A
#
# COMPACT_ATOMS: atom_id res chain seq x y z
N MET A 1 5.04 12.78 -13.56
CA MET A 1 4.07 11.73 -13.18
C MET A 1 2.67 12.28 -13.31
N ASP A 2 1.95 11.82 -14.34
CA ASP A 2 0.57 12.21 -14.61
C ASP A 2 -0.40 11.68 -13.55
N LEU A 3 -1.41 12.48 -13.19
CA LEU A 3 -2.46 12.05 -12.26
C LEU A 3 -3.27 10.86 -12.83
N GLU A 4 -3.41 10.77 -14.15
CA GLU A 4 -4.16 9.71 -14.83
C GLU A 4 -3.48 8.33 -14.78
N SER A 5 -2.21 8.28 -14.37
CA SER A 5 -1.46 7.03 -14.18
C SER A 5 -1.62 6.41 -12.79
N GLU A 6 -2.37 7.08 -11.91
CA GLU A 6 -2.65 6.59 -10.57
C GLU A 6 -3.65 5.43 -10.63
N LEU A 7 -3.20 4.26 -10.19
CA LEU A 7 -4.07 3.11 -9.96
C LEU A 7 -4.36 3.01 -8.48
N VAL A 8 -5.63 2.83 -8.15
CA VAL A 8 -6.11 2.71 -6.77
C VAL A 8 -6.94 1.46 -6.66
N ASP A 9 -6.62 0.62 -5.68
CA ASP A 9 -7.35 -0.62 -5.41
C ASP A 9 -7.39 -0.92 -3.92
N GLU A 10 -8.35 -1.74 -3.51
CA GLU A 10 -8.61 -2.09 -2.12
C GLU A 10 -8.43 -3.60 -1.89
N TYR A 11 -7.61 -3.93 -0.89
CA TYR A 11 -7.19 -5.29 -0.57
C TYR A 11 -7.56 -5.62 0.87
N GLY A 12 -8.31 -6.71 1.07
CA GLY A 12 -8.56 -7.26 2.40
C GLY A 12 -7.35 -8.06 2.89
N LEU A 13 -6.76 -7.66 4.00
CA LEU A 13 -5.63 -8.37 4.63
C LEU A 13 -6.09 -9.39 5.70
N GLY A 14 -7.40 -9.45 5.96
CA GLY A 14 -8.05 -10.32 6.93
C GLY A 14 -7.91 -9.82 8.37
N GLN A 15 -8.26 -10.69 9.32
CA GLN A 15 -8.18 -10.36 10.75
C GLN A 15 -6.73 -10.43 11.26
N ARG A 16 -6.31 -9.43 12.05
CA ARG A 16 -4.99 -9.34 12.70
C ARG A 16 -5.10 -8.69 14.07
N ASP A 17 -4.17 -8.97 14.97
CA ASP A 17 -4.25 -8.42 16.33
C ASP A 17 -3.91 -6.94 16.43
N SER A 18 -3.09 -6.43 15.52
CA SER A 18 -2.76 -5.01 15.43
C SER A 18 -2.42 -4.59 14.00
N LEU A 19 -2.56 -3.29 13.72
CA LEU A 19 -2.09 -2.71 12.45
C LEU A 19 -0.59 -2.87 12.25
N ALA A 20 0.19 -2.91 13.34
CA ALA A 20 1.64 -3.13 13.27
C ALA A 20 2.01 -4.51 12.72
N GLU A 21 1.16 -5.53 12.86
CA GLU A 21 1.40 -6.84 12.26
C GLU A 21 1.18 -6.85 10.74
N ALA A 22 0.20 -6.07 10.26
CA ALA A 22 -0.07 -5.94 8.83
C ALA A 22 0.94 -5.04 8.13
N VAL A 23 1.40 -3.99 8.81
CA VAL A 23 2.39 -3.04 8.28
C VAL A 23 3.79 -3.51 8.68
N LYS A 24 4.32 -4.52 7.97
CA LYS A 24 5.75 -4.89 8.03
C LYS A 24 6.61 -4.19 6.98
N ALA A 25 6.00 -3.36 6.14
CA ALA A 25 6.69 -2.68 5.05
C ALA A 25 7.27 -1.34 5.53
N GLY A 26 8.60 -1.27 5.66
CA GLY A 26 9.34 -0.02 5.88
C GLY A 26 9.88 0.21 7.30
N THR A 27 10.40 1.42 7.54
CA THR A 27 10.94 1.88 8.84
C THR A 27 9.90 2.65 9.67
N GLU A 28 8.64 2.60 9.29
CA GLU A 28 7.58 3.40 9.91
C GLU A 28 7.07 2.75 11.19
N THR A 29 7.06 3.51 12.28
CA THR A 29 6.49 3.07 13.55
C THR A 29 4.97 3.25 13.52
N VAL A 30 4.23 2.16 13.48
CA VAL A 30 2.77 2.19 13.70
C VAL A 30 2.50 2.39 15.19
N ALA A 31 1.69 3.40 15.54
CA ALA A 31 1.30 3.61 16.92
C ALA A 31 0.43 2.43 17.43
N SER A 32 0.69 1.97 18.66
CA SER A 32 0.12 0.72 19.19
C SER A 32 -1.41 0.66 19.25
N ASN A 33 -2.07 1.83 19.30
CA ASN A 33 -3.54 1.96 19.35
C ASN A 33 -4.12 2.59 18.06
N ALA A 34 -3.33 2.72 17.00
CA ALA A 34 -3.81 3.26 15.74
C ALA A 34 -4.84 2.30 15.12
N ARG A 35 -5.93 2.88 14.60
CA ARG A 35 -6.95 2.18 13.78
C ARG A 35 -6.81 2.48 12.30
N SER A 36 -5.94 3.41 11.95
CA SER A 36 -5.54 3.68 10.58
C SER A 36 -4.07 4.07 10.56
N HIS A 37 -3.38 3.69 9.48
CA HIS A 37 -2.00 4.08 9.23
C HIS A 37 -1.83 4.36 7.74
N THR A 38 -1.06 5.37 7.38
CA THR A 38 -0.73 5.64 5.97
C THR A 38 0.78 5.53 5.81
N CYS A 39 1.20 4.60 4.98
CA CYS A 39 2.59 4.41 4.58
C CYS A 39 2.83 5.02 3.21
N LEU A 40 3.91 5.80 3.11
CA LEU A 40 4.33 6.47 1.89
C LEU A 40 5.66 5.87 1.43
N LEU A 41 5.63 5.12 0.34
CA LEU A 41 6.80 4.51 -0.25
C LEU A 41 7.15 5.24 -1.55
N SER A 42 8.45 5.38 -1.78
CA SER A 42 8.99 5.89 -3.03
C SER A 42 10.16 5.02 -3.45
N GLY A 43 10.32 4.83 -4.76
CA GLY A 43 11.37 3.98 -5.28
C GLY A 43 11.58 4.14 -6.77
N LEU A 44 12.55 3.38 -7.28
CA LEU A 44 12.83 3.24 -8.70
C LEU A 44 12.55 1.78 -9.08
N TYR A 45 11.73 1.59 -10.10
CA TYR A 45 11.56 0.30 -10.75
C TYR A 45 12.65 0.10 -11.80
N ILE A 46 12.83 -1.14 -12.25
CA ILE A 46 13.84 -1.50 -13.27
C ILE A 46 13.70 -0.58 -14.49
N GLY A 47 14.81 0.02 -14.93
CA GLY A 47 14.81 1.01 -16.02
C GLY A 47 14.65 2.46 -15.54
N ASP A 48 14.98 2.76 -14.28
CA ASP A 48 14.93 4.10 -13.66
C ASP A 48 13.54 4.74 -13.64
N VAL A 49 12.49 3.92 -13.75
CA VAL A 49 11.10 4.38 -13.70
C VAL A 49 10.75 4.72 -12.26
N LYS A 50 10.54 6.01 -11.98
CA LYS A 50 10.12 6.46 -10.65
C LYS A 50 8.74 5.91 -10.33
N VAL A 51 8.57 5.50 -9.08
CA VAL A 51 7.28 5.07 -8.54
C VAL A 51 7.05 5.64 -7.14
N LEU A 52 5.81 6.04 -6.92
CA LEU A 52 5.27 6.49 -5.65
C LEU A 52 4.11 5.58 -5.28
N VAL A 53 4.09 5.13 -4.03
CA VAL A 53 3.04 4.26 -3.50
C VAL A 53 2.53 4.87 -2.20
N LYS A 54 1.22 4.97 -2.08
CA LYS A 54 0.52 5.33 -0.85
C LYS A 54 -0.33 4.14 -0.43
N ALA A 55 0.06 3.48 0.64
CA ALA A 55 -0.69 2.38 1.24
C ALA A 55 -1.41 2.90 2.49
N GLN A 56 -2.73 2.89 2.47
CA GLN A 56 -3.56 3.29 3.60
C GLN A 56 -4.19 2.05 4.21
N PHE A 57 -3.88 1.80 5.46
CA PHE A 57 -4.42 0.68 6.21
C PHE A 57 -5.51 1.20 7.14
N GLY A 58 -6.63 0.49 7.19
CA GLY A 58 -7.71 0.70 8.13
C GLY A 58 -8.03 -0.60 8.85
N MET A 59 -8.23 -0.52 10.16
CA MET A 59 -8.72 -1.63 10.99
C MET A 59 -10.10 -1.28 11.52
N ASP A 60 -11.04 -2.20 11.36
CA ASP A 60 -12.40 -2.05 11.88
C ASP A 60 -12.52 -2.58 13.33
N ASN A 61 -13.75 -2.58 13.88
CA ASN A 61 -13.98 -3.08 15.24
C ASN A 61 -13.94 -4.62 15.35
N THR A 62 -13.98 -5.33 14.22
CA THR A 62 -13.86 -6.80 14.16
C THR A 62 -12.41 -7.25 13.95
N LYS A 63 -11.46 -6.30 13.99
CA LYS A 63 -10.04 -6.48 13.71
C LYS A 63 -9.74 -6.88 12.26
N GLU A 64 -10.70 -6.74 11.35
CA GLU A 64 -10.46 -6.87 9.92
C GLU A 64 -9.66 -5.66 9.44
N ILE A 65 -8.57 -5.95 8.72
CA ILE A 65 -7.72 -4.95 8.12
C ILE A 65 -8.01 -4.88 6.62
N VAL A 66 -8.28 -3.67 6.15
CA VAL A 66 -8.38 -3.33 4.73
C VAL A 66 -7.23 -2.39 4.39
N MET A 67 -6.60 -2.62 3.26
CA MET A 67 -5.55 -1.79 2.70
C MET A 67 -6.02 -1.17 1.39
N LYS A 68 -6.03 0.15 1.32
CA LYS A 68 -6.18 0.90 0.07
C LYS A 68 -4.80 1.26 -0.46
N LEU A 69 -4.45 0.72 -1.63
CA LEU A 69 -3.18 0.96 -2.28
C LEU A 69 -3.38 1.91 -3.46
N ALA A 70 -2.67 3.04 -3.45
CA ALA A 70 -2.59 3.95 -4.58
C ALA A 70 -1.16 3.95 -5.13
N VAL A 71 -0.98 3.52 -6.37
CA VAL A 71 0.31 3.43 -7.05
C VAL A 71 0.36 4.41 -8.21
N ARG A 72 1.41 5.23 -8.25
CA ARG A 72 1.68 6.16 -9.34
C ARG A 72 3.10 5.95 -9.84
N ALA A 73 3.23 5.60 -11.11
CA ALA A 73 4.51 5.43 -11.80
C ALA A 73 4.55 6.31 -13.06
N GLU A 74 5.74 6.55 -13.60
CA GLU A 74 5.85 7.22 -14.92
C GLU A 74 5.31 6.32 -16.05
N ASP A 75 5.40 5.00 -15.90
CA ASP A 75 4.80 4.02 -16.79
C ASP A 75 3.68 3.26 -16.06
N ARG A 76 2.47 3.28 -16.65
CA ARG A 76 1.29 2.57 -16.12
C ARG A 76 1.52 1.07 -15.96
N SER A 77 2.36 0.46 -16.80
CA SER A 77 2.69 -0.97 -16.73
C SER A 77 3.35 -1.34 -15.40
N VAL A 78 4.14 -0.43 -14.83
CA VAL A 78 4.74 -0.59 -13.50
C VAL A 78 3.68 -0.53 -12.40
N SER A 79 2.73 0.40 -12.50
CA SER A 79 1.60 0.45 -11.57
C SER A 79 0.81 -0.86 -11.58
N VAL A 80 0.50 -1.40 -12.77
CA VAL A 80 -0.21 -2.68 -12.91
C VAL A 80 0.59 -3.84 -12.31
N ALA A 81 1.90 -3.89 -12.58
CA ALA A 81 2.77 -4.94 -12.03
C ALA A 81 2.79 -4.93 -10.50
N ILE A 82 2.84 -3.74 -9.88
CA ILE A 82 2.80 -3.60 -8.41
C ILE A 82 1.45 -4.07 -7.86
N HIS A 83 0.34 -3.67 -8.47
CA HIS A 83 -0.99 -4.15 -8.08
C HIS A 83 -1.10 -5.68 -8.21
N ALA A 84 -0.52 -6.28 -9.25
CA ALA A 84 -0.49 -7.73 -9.43
C ALA A 84 0.34 -8.45 -8.36
N ILE A 85 1.47 -7.86 -7.93
CA ILE A 85 2.28 -8.40 -6.83
C ILE A 85 1.49 -8.41 -5.52
N VAL A 86 0.77 -7.32 -5.22
CA VAL A 86 -0.03 -7.20 -3.99
C VAL A 86 -1.25 -8.12 -4.03
N ALA A 87 -1.89 -8.32 -5.18
CA ALA A 87 -3.03 -9.21 -5.32
C ALA A 87 -2.69 -10.71 -5.19
N CYS A 88 -1.42 -11.08 -5.40
CA CYS A 88 -0.95 -12.47 -5.37
C CYS A 88 -0.32 -12.88 -4.02
N GLY A 89 -0.04 -11.92 -3.13
CA GLY A 89 0.60 -12.13 -1.83
C GLY A 89 -0.38 -12.45 -0.72
#